data_AF-A0A9P9JGV3-F1
#
_entry.id   AF-A0A9P9JGV3-F1
#
_cell.length_a   1.000
_cell.length_b   1.000
_cell.length_c   1.000
_cell.angle_alpha   90.00
_cell.angle_beta   90.00
_cell.angle_gamma   90.00
#
_symmetry.space_group_name_H-M   'P 1'
#
loop_
_entity.id
_entity.type
_entity.pdbx_description
1 polymer ?
#
loop_
_entity_poly.entity_id
_entity_poly.type
_entity_poly.pdbx_seq_one_letter_code
_entity_poly.pdbx_strand_id
1 'polypeptide(L)'
;MAQRYISNNLPPQSMGSAPSELLPYVLEMLLKHAPPLPAYTERHLGGLFTGYTGLAYLFLQLSAMHPDLQVAGHTLIYWADQYLTGDRGSLVLDSKCGIGSEKLSFEAVRACITKDKDDVIEFLSNIPRLLGPYPTPQDDPFASEIISGRAGTLYLLRIVRHWVPEYAPLIESPLHRLTECIMATDDDGRGNWEWHGKRYFGAAHGDIGIITQLVLSNPSLAPQLSSRLERLIELQAPDGNWPEGARSLKQGRTPSLVQWCHGAPGFIYSLLSLRPYFPLLQEQIDTAVTKGQGLIWRHGLLTKEPSLCHGIFGNAL
;
A
#
# COMPACT_ATOMS: atom_id res chain seq x y z
N MET A 1 -14.77 21.61 -15.89
CA MET A 1 -14.36 21.11 -14.55
C MET A 1 -13.21 21.97 -14.07
N ALA A 2 -13.12 22.25 -12.77
CA ALA A 2 -11.97 22.94 -12.21
C ALA A 2 -10.68 22.14 -12.45
N GLN A 3 -9.56 22.85 -12.67
CA GLN A 3 -8.23 22.26 -12.83
C GLN A 3 -7.88 21.47 -11.55
N ARG A 4 -7.38 20.23 -11.70
CA ARG A 4 -7.07 19.32 -10.58
C ARG A 4 -5.61 19.38 -10.12
N TYR A 5 -4.81 20.19 -10.82
CA TYR A 5 -3.38 20.34 -10.58
C TYR A 5 -2.98 21.81 -10.73
N ILE A 6 -1.88 22.15 -10.08
CA ILE A 6 -1.14 23.39 -10.23
C ILE A 6 -0.10 23.14 -11.32
N SER A 7 -0.01 24.01 -12.32
CA SER A 7 0.98 23.85 -13.39
C SER A 7 2.38 23.89 -12.81
N ASN A 8 3.21 22.88 -13.11
CA ASN A 8 4.60 22.86 -12.69
C ASN A 8 5.48 23.72 -13.63
N ASN A 9 5.32 25.03 -13.54
CA ASN A 9 6.08 26.04 -14.30
C ASN A 9 7.05 26.82 -13.40
N LEU A 10 7.24 26.38 -12.16
CA LEU A 10 8.17 27.00 -11.22
C LEU A 10 9.60 26.56 -11.56
N PRO A 11 10.58 27.48 -11.53
CA PRO A 11 11.97 27.10 -11.68
C PRO A 11 12.41 26.20 -10.52
N PRO A 12 13.33 25.24 -10.73
CA PRO A 12 13.88 24.41 -9.66
C PRO A 12 14.30 25.27 -8.46
N GLN A 13 13.78 24.93 -7.29
CA GLN A 13 14.08 25.62 -6.04
C GLN A 13 15.11 24.80 -5.24
N SER A 14 16.11 25.47 -4.68
CA SER A 14 16.98 24.86 -3.67
C SER A 14 16.31 24.96 -2.30
N MET A 15 16.38 23.90 -1.50
CA MET A 15 15.94 23.99 -0.11
C MET A 15 16.98 24.78 0.71
N GLY A 16 16.49 25.62 1.64
CA GLY A 16 17.34 26.42 2.53
C GLY A 16 18.02 25.61 3.64
N SER A 17 17.57 24.37 3.88
CA SER A 17 18.13 23.44 4.86
C SER A 17 18.14 22.03 4.27
N ALA A 18 19.06 21.18 4.71
CA ALA A 18 19.08 19.80 4.27
C ALA A 18 17.85 19.04 4.84
N PRO A 19 17.26 18.08 4.12
CA PRO A 19 16.14 17.28 4.64
C PRO A 19 16.44 16.64 6.02
N SER A 20 17.67 16.20 6.24
CA SER A 20 18.13 15.62 7.51
C SER A 20 18.09 16.59 8.69
N GLU A 21 18.24 17.90 8.44
CA GLU A 21 18.18 18.94 9.47
C GLU A 21 16.73 19.29 9.83
N LEU A 22 15.81 19.12 8.88
CA LEU A 22 14.37 19.37 9.09
C LEU A 22 13.65 18.19 9.74
N LEU A 23 14.16 16.97 9.57
CA LEU A 23 13.51 15.76 10.04
C LEU A 23 13.19 15.77 11.55
N PRO A 24 14.12 16.14 12.47
CA PRO A 24 13.81 16.17 13.90
C PRO A 24 12.65 17.13 14.21
N TYR A 25 12.69 18.35 13.64
CA TYR A 25 11.66 19.36 13.82
C TYR A 25 10.28 18.90 13.32
N VAL A 26 10.23 18.27 12.15
CA VAL A 26 8.97 17.74 11.59
C VAL A 26 8.41 16.60 12.46
N LEU A 27 9.27 15.75 13.01
CA LEU A 27 8.84 14.69 13.92
C LEU A 27 8.35 15.25 15.26
N GLU A 28 8.97 16.31 15.80
CA GLU A 28 8.45 17.03 16.98
C GLU A 28 7.07 17.64 16.71
N MET A 29 6.88 18.26 15.54
CA MET A 29 5.57 18.75 15.11
C MET A 29 4.54 17.63 15.02
N LEU A 30 4.92 16.47 14.46
CA LEU A 30 4.04 15.30 14.38
C LEU A 30 3.63 14.84 15.77
N LEU A 31 4.57 14.69 16.71
CA LEU A 31 4.29 14.32 18.10
C LEU A 31 3.39 15.35 18.80
N LYS A 32 3.55 16.64 18.49
CA LYS A 32 2.68 17.70 19.03
C LYS A 32 1.25 17.61 18.50
N HIS A 33 1.06 17.32 17.21
CA HIS A 33 -0.24 17.37 16.55
C HIS A 33 -0.99 16.03 16.55
N ALA A 34 -0.28 14.91 16.64
CA ALA A 34 -0.82 13.57 16.68
C ALA A 34 -0.08 12.70 17.72
N PRO A 35 -0.01 13.11 19.00
CA PRO A 35 0.72 12.36 20.03
C PRO A 35 0.16 10.94 20.23
N PRO A 36 0.95 9.97 20.72
CA PRO A 36 0.41 8.73 21.27
C PRO A 36 -0.71 9.03 22.27
N LEU A 37 -1.80 8.26 22.18
CA LEU A 37 -2.99 8.47 23.00
C LEU A 37 -3.16 7.33 24.00
N PRO A 38 -3.72 7.58 25.20
CA PRO A 38 -4.04 6.50 26.15
C PRO A 38 -5.18 5.60 25.65
N ALA A 39 -6.03 6.10 24.76
CA ALA A 39 -7.11 5.34 24.13
C ALA A 39 -7.39 5.86 22.71
N TYR A 40 -7.72 4.94 21.80
CA TYR A 40 -7.97 5.18 20.39
C TYR A 40 -9.43 4.86 20.03
N THR A 41 -10.20 5.91 19.70
CA THR A 41 -11.54 5.79 19.11
C THR A 41 -11.50 5.37 17.64
N GLU A 42 -12.63 4.93 17.07
CA GLU A 42 -12.75 4.48 15.67
C GLU A 42 -12.07 5.38 14.61
N ARG A 43 -12.10 6.71 14.78
CA ARG A 43 -11.43 7.64 13.85
C ARG A 43 -9.91 7.49 13.77
N HIS A 44 -9.29 6.85 14.77
CA HIS A 44 -7.86 6.56 14.83
C HIS A 44 -7.53 5.13 14.37
N LEU A 45 -8.53 4.27 14.20
CA LEU A 45 -8.42 2.83 13.93
C LEU A 45 -8.53 2.55 12.42
N GLY A 46 -7.58 3.09 11.67
CA GLY A 46 -7.53 3.04 10.21
C GLY A 46 -6.38 2.19 9.64
N GLY A 47 -5.79 1.30 10.45
CA GLY A 47 -4.63 0.50 10.09
C GLY A 47 -3.42 1.35 9.73
N LEU A 48 -2.59 0.86 8.80
CA LEU A 48 -1.49 1.63 8.22
C LEU A 48 -1.97 2.78 7.32
N PHE A 49 -3.20 2.70 6.82
CA PHE A 49 -3.67 3.60 5.76
C PHE A 49 -4.10 4.97 6.27
N THR A 50 -4.83 5.00 7.39
CA THR A 50 -5.39 6.25 7.97
C THR A 50 -5.31 6.30 9.49
N GLY A 51 -4.78 5.25 10.14
CA GLY A 51 -4.78 5.11 11.59
C GLY A 51 -3.45 5.44 12.25
N TYR A 52 -3.47 5.48 13.58
CA TYR A 52 -2.28 5.71 14.40
C TYR A 52 -1.28 4.55 14.35
N THR A 53 -1.73 3.37 13.94
CA THR A 53 -0.84 2.24 13.62
C THR A 53 0.08 2.57 12.44
N GLY A 54 -0.36 3.40 11.49
CA GLY A 54 0.51 3.95 10.45
C GLY A 54 1.61 4.86 11.01
N LEU A 55 1.34 5.62 12.08
CA LEU A 55 2.36 6.43 12.76
C LEU A 55 3.37 5.55 13.51
N ALA A 56 2.92 4.49 14.19
CA ALA A 56 3.82 3.50 14.78
C ALA A 56 4.76 2.90 13.73
N TYR A 57 4.21 2.52 12.57
CA TYR A 57 4.99 1.96 11.47
C TYR A 57 5.96 2.98 10.84
N LEU A 58 5.57 4.26 10.74
CA LEU A 58 6.48 5.34 10.32
C LEU A 58 7.69 5.44 11.25
N PHE A 59 7.47 5.48 12.57
CA PHE A 59 8.57 5.56 13.54
C PHE A 59 9.45 4.31 13.53
N LEU A 60 8.87 3.13 13.34
CA LEU A 60 9.62 1.88 13.16
C LEU A 60 10.55 1.97 11.94
N GLN A 61 10.04 2.37 10.78
CA GLN A 61 10.84 2.53 9.56
C GLN A 61 11.98 3.55 9.74
N LEU A 62 11.66 4.73 10.30
CA LEU A 62 12.66 5.77 10.54
C LEU A 62 13.71 5.33 11.56
N SER A 63 13.35 4.49 12.55
CA SER A 63 14.32 3.97 13.53
C SER A 63 15.41 3.11 12.89
N ALA A 64 15.10 2.38 11.81
CA ALA A 64 16.12 1.63 11.07
C ALA A 64 16.95 2.52 10.14
N MET A 65 16.33 3.56 9.55
CA MET A 65 17.03 4.49 8.66
C MET A 65 17.92 5.50 9.42
N HIS A 66 17.53 5.84 10.65
CA HIS A 66 18.17 6.87 11.47
C HIS A 66 18.32 6.38 12.93
N PRO A 67 19.16 5.36 13.19
CA PRO A 67 19.25 4.70 14.49
C PRO A 67 19.66 5.61 15.65
N ASP A 68 20.47 6.64 15.36
CA ASP A 68 20.97 7.58 16.37
C ASP A 68 20.04 8.79 16.57
N LEU A 69 19.01 8.96 15.73
CA LEU A 69 18.11 10.11 15.82
C LEU A 69 17.21 9.98 17.05
N GLN A 70 17.21 11.04 17.85
CA GLN A 70 16.30 11.21 18.98
C GLN A 70 15.39 12.41 18.75
N VAL A 71 14.16 12.29 19.22
CA VAL A 71 13.13 13.33 19.14
C VAL A 71 12.48 13.43 20.51
N ALA A 72 12.39 14.64 21.05
CA ALA A 72 11.89 14.88 22.40
C ALA A 72 12.54 13.98 23.48
N GLY A 73 13.84 13.72 23.35
CA GLY A 73 14.63 12.95 24.33
C GLY A 73 14.53 11.42 24.22
N HIS A 74 13.86 10.89 23.20
CA HIS A 74 13.69 9.45 23.02
C HIS A 74 14.07 8.98 21.62
N THR A 75 14.46 7.72 21.50
CA THR A 75 14.73 7.07 20.20
C THR A 75 13.44 6.92 19.39
N LEU A 76 13.57 6.78 18.07
CA LEU A 76 12.40 6.60 17.21
C LEU A 76 11.67 5.27 17.48
N ILE A 77 12.39 4.21 17.84
CA ILE A 77 11.76 2.93 18.21
C ILE A 77 10.95 3.03 19.50
N TYR A 78 11.35 3.89 20.45
CA TYR A 78 10.52 4.20 21.62
C TYR A 78 9.20 4.82 21.19
N TRP A 79 9.21 5.81 20.29
CA TRP A 79 7.97 6.42 19.82
C TRP A 79 7.09 5.42 19.07
N ALA A 80 7.68 4.55 18.25
CA ALA A 80 6.95 3.48 17.57
C ALA A 80 6.16 2.60 18.57
N ASP A 81 6.83 2.18 19.65
CA ASP A 81 6.21 1.43 20.76
C ASP A 81 5.11 2.24 21.46
N GLN A 82 5.35 3.50 21.79
CA GLN A 82 4.35 4.34 22.47
C GLN A 82 3.05 4.49 21.69
N TYR A 83 3.08 4.53 20.35
CA TYR A 83 1.85 4.55 19.55
C TYR A 83 1.02 3.26 19.69
N LEU A 84 1.60 2.15 20.13
CA LEU A 84 0.91 0.88 20.31
C LEU A 84 0.34 0.66 21.72
N THR A 85 0.73 1.46 22.72
CA THR A 85 0.35 1.22 24.14
C THR A 85 -1.08 1.63 24.49
N GLY A 86 -1.67 2.56 23.73
CA GLY A 86 -3.03 3.04 23.98
C GLY A 86 -4.10 1.97 23.76
N ASP A 87 -5.17 2.02 24.57
CA ASP A 87 -6.32 1.13 24.45
C ASP A 87 -6.99 1.25 23.07
N ARG A 88 -7.24 0.13 22.41
CA ARG A 88 -7.91 0.05 21.09
C ARG A 88 -9.24 -0.70 21.16
N GLY A 89 -9.69 -1.04 22.38
CA GLY A 89 -10.84 -1.91 22.59
C GLY A 89 -10.61 -3.33 22.07
N SER A 90 -11.70 -4.07 21.88
CA SER A 90 -11.64 -5.41 21.30
C SER A 90 -11.56 -5.32 19.77
N LEU A 91 -10.34 -5.43 19.23
CA LEU A 91 -10.13 -5.48 17.79
C LEU A 91 -10.59 -6.83 17.25
N VAL A 92 -11.53 -6.79 16.31
CA VAL A 92 -12.02 -7.97 15.58
C VAL A 92 -11.69 -7.82 14.11
N LEU A 93 -11.33 -8.93 13.47
CA LEU A 93 -11.24 -8.95 12.01
C LEU A 93 -12.67 -8.89 11.44
N ASP A 94 -12.97 -7.84 10.68
CA ASP A 94 -14.23 -7.68 9.95
C ASP A 94 -14.04 -8.09 8.48
N SER A 95 -14.76 -7.49 7.53
CA SER A 95 -14.55 -7.73 6.09
C SER A 95 -13.31 -7.02 5.52
N LYS A 96 -12.63 -6.18 6.32
CA LYS A 96 -11.42 -5.46 5.93
C LYS A 96 -10.19 -6.21 6.45
N CYS A 97 -9.44 -6.83 5.54
CA CYS A 97 -8.21 -7.56 5.83
C CYS A 97 -6.93 -6.97 5.18
N GLY A 98 -7.04 -5.82 4.53
CA GLY A 98 -5.90 -5.13 3.92
C GLY A 98 -5.14 -4.20 4.87
N ILE A 99 -4.32 -3.30 4.31
CA ILE A 99 -3.50 -2.36 5.11
C ILE A 99 -4.34 -1.32 5.87
N GLY A 100 -5.62 -1.17 5.55
CA GLY A 100 -6.58 -0.37 6.30
C GLY A 100 -7.27 -1.11 7.44
N SER A 101 -7.00 -2.42 7.60
CA SER A 101 -7.50 -3.23 8.71
C SER A 101 -6.73 -2.87 9.97
N GLU A 102 -7.41 -2.35 10.99
CA GLU A 102 -6.77 -2.03 12.26
C GLU A 102 -6.24 -3.29 12.95
N LYS A 103 -7.05 -4.35 13.06
CA LYS A 103 -6.68 -5.63 13.67
C LYS A 103 -5.37 -6.17 13.09
N LEU A 104 -5.32 -6.36 11.77
CA LEU A 104 -4.16 -6.98 11.12
C LEU A 104 -2.94 -6.05 11.08
N SER A 105 -3.16 -4.75 10.84
CA SER A 105 -2.05 -3.79 10.82
C SER A 105 -1.42 -3.65 12.21
N PHE A 106 -2.23 -3.56 13.26
CA PHE A 106 -1.76 -3.40 14.63
C PHE A 106 -0.94 -4.62 15.05
N GLU A 107 -1.45 -5.83 14.83
CA GLU A 107 -0.74 -7.06 15.19
C GLU A 107 0.54 -7.26 14.40
N ALA A 108 0.53 -6.97 13.09
CA ALA A 108 1.74 -7.03 12.27
C ALA A 108 2.81 -6.04 12.78
N VAL A 109 2.44 -4.78 13.04
CA VAL A 109 3.39 -3.76 13.53
C VAL A 109 3.86 -4.09 14.95
N ARG A 110 2.98 -4.59 15.81
CA ARG A 110 3.34 -5.04 17.16
C ARG A 110 4.38 -6.15 17.10
N ALA A 111 4.14 -7.19 16.31
CA ALA A 111 5.11 -8.27 16.08
C ALA A 111 6.46 -7.76 15.57
N CYS A 112 6.46 -6.78 14.65
CA CYS A 112 7.70 -6.16 14.16
C CYS A 112 8.48 -5.40 15.24
N ILE A 113 7.78 -4.73 16.17
CA ILE A 113 8.39 -3.91 17.24
C ILE A 113 8.85 -4.78 18.40
N THR A 114 7.99 -5.66 18.91
CA THR A 114 8.28 -6.53 20.07
C THR A 114 9.25 -7.64 19.72
N LYS A 115 9.21 -8.10 18.46
CA LYS A 115 9.91 -9.29 17.97
C LYS A 115 9.54 -10.56 18.73
N ASP A 116 8.38 -10.55 19.40
CA ASP A 116 7.89 -11.68 20.17
C ASP A 116 7.22 -12.71 19.24
N LYS A 117 7.51 -13.99 19.47
CA LYS A 117 6.90 -15.10 18.75
C LYS A 117 5.39 -15.14 18.96
N ASP A 118 4.90 -14.84 20.16
CA ASP A 118 3.48 -14.92 20.48
C ASP A 118 2.70 -13.85 19.71
N ASP A 119 3.29 -12.67 19.48
CA ASP A 119 2.72 -11.63 18.63
C ASP A 119 2.65 -12.06 17.15
N VAL A 120 3.68 -12.76 16.66
CA VAL A 120 3.65 -13.36 15.32
C VAL A 120 2.54 -14.40 15.21
N ILE A 121 2.39 -15.26 16.22
CA ILE A 121 1.34 -16.29 16.26
C ILE A 121 -0.05 -15.64 16.30
N GLU A 122 -0.26 -14.61 17.11
CA GLU A 122 -1.52 -13.87 17.19
C GLU A 122 -1.88 -13.27 15.82
N PHE A 123 -0.94 -12.59 15.16
CA PHE A 123 -1.14 -12.08 13.80
C PHE A 123 -1.52 -13.20 12.81
N LEU A 124 -0.77 -14.31 12.81
CA LEU A 124 -1.00 -15.45 11.91
C LEU A 124 -2.29 -16.23 12.22
N SER A 125 -2.83 -16.13 13.44
CA SER A 125 -4.08 -16.78 13.84
C SER A 125 -5.29 -16.31 13.02
N ASN A 126 -5.19 -15.13 12.39
CA ASN A 126 -6.23 -14.59 11.51
C ASN A 126 -6.24 -15.26 10.13
N ILE A 127 -5.12 -15.80 9.66
CA ILE A 127 -4.95 -16.29 8.28
C ILE A 127 -5.97 -17.38 7.88
N PRO A 128 -6.30 -18.38 8.72
CA PRO A 128 -7.34 -19.35 8.38
C PRO A 128 -8.67 -18.70 7.97
N ARG A 129 -9.09 -17.63 8.66
CA ARG A 129 -10.30 -16.90 8.29
C ARG A 129 -10.17 -16.24 6.92
N LEU A 130 -9.00 -15.71 6.56
CA LEU A 130 -8.76 -15.13 5.24
C LEU A 130 -8.73 -16.20 4.13
N LEU A 131 -8.52 -17.47 4.44
CA LEU A 131 -8.47 -18.55 3.45
C LEU A 131 -9.81 -19.28 3.28
N GLY A 132 -10.71 -19.18 4.27
CA GLY A 132 -11.96 -19.93 4.30
C GLY A 132 -11.79 -21.34 4.91
N PRO A 133 -12.64 -22.32 4.55
CA PRO A 133 -13.56 -22.32 3.42
C PRO A 133 -14.79 -21.42 3.60
N TYR A 134 -15.34 -20.96 2.48
CA TYR A 134 -16.63 -20.29 2.39
C TYR A 134 -17.61 -21.19 1.60
N PRO A 135 -18.89 -21.29 1.99
CA PRO A 135 -19.84 -22.17 1.31
C PRO A 135 -19.99 -21.85 -0.19
N THR A 136 -20.03 -20.56 -0.52
CA THR A 136 -20.02 -20.05 -1.89
C THR A 136 -19.03 -18.89 -2.03
N PRO A 137 -18.58 -18.54 -3.25
CA PRO A 137 -17.77 -17.34 -3.47
C PRO A 137 -18.46 -16.05 -2.98
N GLN A 138 -19.79 -16.00 -2.96
CA GLN A 138 -20.55 -14.86 -2.46
C GLN A 138 -20.55 -14.73 -0.93
N ASP A 139 -20.23 -15.82 -0.22
CA ASP A 139 -20.10 -15.83 1.24
C ASP A 139 -18.72 -15.39 1.71
N ASP A 140 -17.74 -15.29 0.80
CA ASP A 140 -16.41 -14.78 1.09
C ASP A 140 -16.45 -13.25 1.27
N PRO A 141 -16.24 -12.71 2.48
CA PRO A 141 -16.38 -11.29 2.74
C PRO A 141 -15.15 -10.48 2.31
N PHE A 142 -14.07 -11.15 1.88
CA PHE A 142 -12.77 -10.53 1.70
C PHE A 142 -12.47 -10.24 0.22
N ALA A 143 -12.30 -8.97 -0.11
CA ALA A 143 -11.79 -8.57 -1.42
C ALA A 143 -10.30 -8.94 -1.59
N SER A 144 -9.80 -8.82 -2.81
CA SER A 144 -8.39 -9.09 -3.11
C SER A 144 -7.49 -7.86 -3.05
N GLU A 145 -8.02 -6.63 -3.05
CA GLU A 145 -7.22 -5.40 -3.20
C GLU A 145 -6.37 -5.00 -1.97
N ILE A 146 -5.57 -3.93 -2.06
CA ILE A 146 -4.53 -3.62 -1.07
C ILE A 146 -5.11 -3.03 0.22
N ILE A 147 -6.09 -2.13 0.13
CA ILE A 147 -6.53 -1.33 1.28
C ILE A 147 -7.38 -2.17 2.23
N SER A 148 -8.30 -2.94 1.70
CA SER A 148 -9.28 -3.72 2.45
C SER A 148 -9.19 -5.22 2.22
N GLY A 149 -8.35 -5.68 1.29
CA GLY A 149 -8.32 -7.07 0.86
C GLY A 149 -7.01 -7.82 1.12
N ARG A 150 -6.99 -9.06 0.63
CA ARG A 150 -5.92 -10.04 0.87
C ARG A 150 -4.56 -9.62 0.32
N ALA A 151 -4.50 -8.82 -0.74
CA ALA A 151 -3.22 -8.27 -1.22
C ALA A 151 -2.57 -7.34 -0.19
N GLY A 152 -3.38 -6.64 0.62
CA GLY A 152 -2.87 -5.88 1.76
C GLY A 152 -2.32 -6.78 2.85
N THR A 153 -2.97 -7.91 3.14
CA THR A 153 -2.42 -8.90 4.06
C THR A 153 -1.09 -9.48 3.56
N LEU A 154 -0.94 -9.72 2.24
CA LEU A 154 0.33 -10.13 1.67
C LEU A 154 1.45 -9.11 1.97
N TYR A 155 1.15 -7.81 1.86
CA TYR A 155 2.07 -6.77 2.31
C TYR A 155 2.42 -6.93 3.80
N LEU A 156 1.41 -7.09 4.66
CA LEU A 156 1.61 -7.27 6.11
C LEU A 156 2.45 -8.52 6.45
N LEU A 157 2.23 -9.64 5.77
CA LEU A 157 3.06 -10.85 5.93
C LEU A 157 4.53 -10.58 5.56
N ARG A 158 4.77 -9.83 4.47
CA ARG A 158 6.13 -9.47 4.06
C ARG A 158 6.81 -8.50 5.02
N ILE A 159 6.09 -7.53 5.61
CA ILE A 159 6.70 -6.65 6.62
C ILE A 159 7.08 -7.45 7.88
N VAL A 160 6.22 -8.37 8.35
CA VAL A 160 6.54 -9.22 9.50
C VAL A 160 7.76 -10.08 9.17
N ARG A 161 7.77 -10.74 8.00
CA ARG A 161 8.94 -11.52 7.54
C ARG A 161 10.24 -10.71 7.51
N HIS A 162 10.17 -9.44 7.12
CA HIS A 162 11.33 -8.55 7.05
C HIS A 162 11.86 -8.18 8.44
N TRP A 163 10.99 -7.82 9.38
CA TRP A 163 11.38 -7.32 10.71
C TRP A 163 11.67 -8.42 11.73
N VAL A 164 11.08 -9.61 11.57
CA VAL A 164 11.32 -10.80 12.41
C VAL A 164 11.73 -12.02 11.56
N PRO A 165 12.89 -11.98 10.90
CA PRO A 165 13.31 -13.02 9.95
C PRO A 165 13.48 -14.41 10.60
N GLU A 166 13.69 -14.49 11.90
CA GLU A 166 13.75 -15.76 12.65
C GLU A 166 12.45 -16.58 12.56
N TYR A 167 11.32 -15.91 12.36
CA TYR A 167 10.01 -16.55 12.22
C TYR A 167 9.54 -16.65 10.76
N ALA A 168 10.39 -16.34 9.79
CA ALA A 168 10.06 -16.49 8.37
C ALA A 168 9.45 -17.86 8.01
N PRO A 169 9.93 -19.01 8.55
CA PRO A 169 9.31 -20.32 8.26
C PRO A 169 7.83 -20.42 8.65
N LEU A 170 7.37 -19.67 9.66
CA LEU A 170 5.95 -19.64 10.06
C LEU A 170 5.09 -18.83 9.06
N ILE A 171 5.72 -17.94 8.30
CA ILE A 171 5.05 -16.97 7.41
C ILE A 171 4.95 -17.50 5.98
N GLU A 172 5.92 -18.30 5.52
CA GLU A 172 5.98 -18.76 4.12
C GLU A 172 4.72 -19.53 3.69
N SER A 173 4.21 -20.44 4.52
CA SER A 173 3.00 -21.20 4.21
C SER A 173 1.74 -20.32 4.14
N PRO A 174 1.43 -19.48 5.16
CA PRO A 174 0.40 -18.44 5.08
C PRO A 174 0.49 -17.57 3.81
N LEU A 175 1.69 -17.11 3.49
CA LEU A 175 1.95 -16.24 2.35
C LEU A 175 1.65 -16.95 1.02
N HIS A 176 2.15 -18.19 0.83
CA HIS A 176 1.87 -18.98 -0.37
C HIS A 176 0.37 -19.24 -0.54
N ARG A 177 -0.29 -19.75 0.51
CA ARG A 177 -1.72 -20.08 0.47
C ARG A 177 -2.59 -18.87 0.16
N LEU A 178 -2.21 -17.70 0.66
CA LEU A 178 -2.94 -16.47 0.38
C LEU A 178 -2.73 -16.00 -1.06
N THR A 179 -1.53 -16.21 -1.65
CA THR A 179 -1.34 -15.96 -3.09
C THR A 179 -2.19 -16.89 -3.96
N GLU A 180 -2.30 -18.17 -3.60
CA GLU A 180 -3.17 -19.13 -4.31
C GLU A 180 -4.65 -18.73 -4.20
N CYS A 181 -5.09 -18.31 -3.01
CA CYS A 181 -6.46 -17.84 -2.78
C CYS A 181 -6.81 -16.64 -3.66
N ILE A 182 -5.92 -15.65 -3.75
CA ILE A 182 -6.12 -14.46 -4.62
C ILE A 182 -6.11 -14.86 -6.10
N MET A 183 -5.21 -15.77 -6.52
CA MET A 183 -5.14 -16.24 -7.91
C MET A 183 -6.38 -17.03 -8.33
N ALA A 184 -7.04 -17.71 -7.39
CA ALA A 184 -8.29 -18.44 -7.62
C ALA A 184 -9.55 -17.56 -7.59
N THR A 185 -9.42 -16.28 -7.23
CA THR A 185 -10.56 -15.35 -7.19
C THR A 185 -11.10 -15.08 -8.60
N ASP A 186 -12.41 -15.18 -8.76
CA ASP A 186 -13.13 -14.90 -10.01
C ASP A 186 -14.43 -14.16 -9.72
N ASP A 187 -14.32 -12.85 -9.44
CA ASP A 187 -15.45 -12.04 -8.97
C ASP A 187 -16.51 -11.80 -10.06
N ASP A 188 -16.11 -11.86 -11.34
CA ASP A 188 -16.97 -11.55 -12.48
C ASP A 188 -17.20 -12.71 -13.46
N GLY A 189 -16.77 -13.93 -13.10
CA GLY A 189 -16.84 -15.13 -13.95
C GLY A 189 -15.87 -15.12 -15.15
N ARG A 190 -14.90 -14.20 -15.16
CA ARG A 190 -13.90 -14.02 -16.23
C ARG A 190 -12.46 -13.96 -15.68
N GLY A 191 -12.25 -14.36 -14.44
CA GLY A 191 -11.00 -14.36 -13.71
C GLY A 191 -10.52 -12.98 -13.25
N ASN A 192 -11.40 -11.98 -13.17
CA ASN A 192 -11.01 -10.63 -12.73
C ASN A 192 -11.27 -10.43 -11.23
N TRP A 193 -10.50 -9.48 -10.66
CA TRP A 193 -10.72 -8.99 -9.31
C TRP A 193 -11.64 -7.77 -9.34
N GLU A 194 -12.63 -7.74 -8.46
CA GLU A 194 -13.53 -6.62 -8.26
C GLU A 194 -13.52 -6.14 -6.81
N TRP A 195 -13.76 -4.85 -6.65
CA TRP A 195 -14.01 -4.24 -5.34
C TRP A 195 -15.32 -3.46 -5.41
N HIS A 196 -16.27 -3.80 -4.54
CA HIS A 196 -17.67 -3.31 -4.61
C HIS A 196 -18.30 -3.47 -6.01
N GLY A 197 -18.14 -4.65 -6.61
CA GLY A 197 -18.73 -5.00 -7.92
C GLY A 197 -18.15 -4.20 -9.09
N LYS A 198 -16.91 -3.72 -8.96
CA LYS A 198 -16.22 -2.93 -9.98
C LYS A 198 -14.78 -3.37 -10.10
N ARG A 199 -14.36 -3.64 -11.33
CA ARG A 199 -12.96 -3.83 -11.68
C ARG A 199 -12.20 -2.49 -11.78
N TYR A 200 -11.25 -2.29 -10.88
CA TYR A 200 -10.31 -1.16 -10.88
C TYR A 200 -8.95 -1.57 -11.46
N PHE A 201 -8.19 -0.59 -11.94
CA PHE A 201 -6.84 -0.84 -12.46
C PHE A 201 -5.72 -0.28 -11.60
N GLY A 202 -5.99 0.75 -10.78
CA GLY A 202 -4.99 1.47 -9.97
C GLY A 202 -4.44 0.70 -8.77
N ALA A 203 -3.42 1.25 -8.12
CA ALA A 203 -2.65 0.53 -7.09
C ALA A 203 -3.43 0.25 -5.80
N ALA A 204 -4.36 1.13 -5.40
CA ALA A 204 -5.09 0.94 -4.15
C ALA A 204 -6.09 -0.23 -4.23
N HIS A 205 -6.94 -0.22 -5.26
CA HIS A 205 -8.11 -1.10 -5.34
C HIS A 205 -8.11 -2.04 -6.55
N GLY A 206 -7.07 -2.02 -7.38
CA GLY A 206 -7.11 -2.60 -8.72
C GLY A 206 -5.97 -3.55 -9.07
N ASP A 207 -6.05 -4.04 -10.31
CA ASP A 207 -5.22 -5.12 -10.83
C ASP A 207 -3.72 -4.87 -10.63
N ILE A 208 -3.21 -3.65 -10.88
CA ILE A 208 -1.77 -3.38 -10.79
C ILE A 208 -1.25 -3.52 -9.36
N GLY A 209 -2.05 -3.11 -8.37
CA GLY A 209 -1.72 -3.26 -6.96
C GLY A 209 -1.71 -4.72 -6.55
N ILE A 210 -2.73 -5.48 -6.94
CA ILE A 210 -2.85 -6.92 -6.64
C ILE A 210 -1.69 -7.70 -7.26
N ILE A 211 -1.38 -7.48 -8.54
CA ILE A 211 -0.26 -8.13 -9.24
C ILE A 211 1.06 -7.82 -8.53
N THR A 212 1.26 -6.57 -8.10
CA THR A 212 2.46 -6.18 -7.36
C THR A 212 2.61 -6.98 -6.08
N GLN A 213 1.54 -7.09 -5.29
CA GLN A 213 1.59 -7.84 -4.03
C GLN A 213 1.76 -9.34 -4.25
N LEU A 214 1.17 -9.90 -5.30
CA LEU A 214 1.34 -11.31 -5.67
C LEU A 214 2.78 -11.62 -6.05
N VAL A 215 3.39 -10.85 -6.96
CA VAL A 215 4.75 -11.11 -7.46
C VAL A 215 5.81 -10.86 -6.38
N LEU A 216 5.66 -9.80 -5.57
CA LEU A 216 6.61 -9.54 -4.48
C LEU A 216 6.53 -10.58 -3.35
N SER A 217 5.38 -11.24 -3.20
CA SER A 217 5.20 -12.34 -2.25
C SER A 217 5.67 -13.67 -2.84
N ASN A 218 5.28 -13.98 -4.08
CA ASN A 218 5.61 -15.21 -4.77
C ASN A 218 6.07 -14.92 -6.22
N PRO A 219 7.38 -14.70 -6.43
CA PRO A 219 7.93 -14.39 -7.75
C PRO A 219 7.65 -15.43 -8.84
N SER A 220 7.38 -16.69 -8.46
CA SER A 220 7.05 -17.76 -9.40
C SER A 220 5.72 -17.55 -10.14
N LEU A 221 4.88 -16.63 -9.66
CA LEU A 221 3.63 -16.25 -10.32
C LEU A 221 3.82 -15.29 -11.50
N ALA A 222 5.00 -14.67 -11.65
CA ALA A 222 5.23 -13.67 -12.69
C ALA A 222 4.91 -14.19 -14.12
N PRO A 223 5.34 -15.39 -14.56
CA PRO A 223 4.99 -15.92 -15.88
C PRO A 223 3.47 -16.03 -16.09
N GLN A 224 2.71 -16.44 -15.07
CA GLN A 224 1.25 -16.58 -15.13
C GLN A 224 0.53 -15.22 -15.23
N LEU A 225 1.16 -14.17 -14.71
CA LEU A 225 0.62 -12.80 -14.68
C LEU A 225 1.10 -11.93 -15.85
N SER A 226 2.00 -12.44 -16.70
CA SER A 226 2.64 -11.65 -17.78
C SER A 226 1.63 -11.03 -18.74
N SER A 227 0.64 -11.81 -19.21
CA SER A 227 -0.39 -11.31 -20.12
C SER A 227 -1.31 -10.28 -19.47
N ARG A 228 -1.60 -10.43 -18.17
CA ARG A 228 -2.40 -9.45 -17.41
C ARG A 228 -1.63 -8.14 -17.26
N LEU A 229 -0.33 -8.21 -16.94
CA LEU A 229 0.51 -7.02 -16.80
C LEU A 229 0.70 -6.30 -18.15
N GLU A 230 1.00 -7.03 -19.22
CA GLU A 230 1.11 -6.46 -20.56
C GLU A 230 -0.17 -5.72 -20.96
N ARG A 231 -1.34 -6.35 -20.74
CA ARG A 231 -2.62 -5.70 -21.01
C ARG A 231 -2.83 -4.42 -20.22
N LEU A 232 -2.38 -4.37 -18.96
CA LEU A 232 -2.46 -3.14 -18.15
C LEU A 232 -1.52 -2.05 -18.68
N ILE A 233 -0.34 -2.41 -19.18
CA ILE A 233 0.58 -1.46 -19.81
C ILE A 233 -0.04 -0.86 -21.08
N GLU A 234 -0.69 -1.69 -21.91
CA GLU A 234 -1.40 -1.26 -23.13
C GLU A 234 -2.57 -0.31 -22.87
N LEU A 235 -3.14 -0.30 -21.66
CA LEU A 235 -4.20 0.64 -21.28
C LEU A 235 -3.70 2.08 -21.07
N GLN A 236 -2.38 2.31 -21.08
CA GLN A 236 -1.82 3.64 -20.92
C GLN A 236 -2.32 4.57 -22.03
N ALA A 237 -2.91 5.69 -21.63
CA ALA A 237 -3.37 6.73 -22.54
C ALA A 237 -2.19 7.48 -23.18
N PRO A 238 -2.40 8.15 -24.33
CA PRO A 238 -1.33 8.87 -25.03
C PRO A 238 -0.61 9.95 -24.20
N ASP A 239 -1.28 10.52 -23.19
CA ASP A 239 -0.72 11.52 -22.28
C ASP A 239 0.19 10.92 -21.19
N GLY A 240 0.23 9.59 -21.07
CA GLY A 240 0.98 8.84 -20.08
C GLY A 240 0.17 8.37 -18.86
N ASN A 241 -1.14 8.65 -18.82
CA ASN A 241 -1.99 8.27 -17.68
C ASN A 241 -2.66 6.89 -17.85
N TRP A 242 -3.29 6.38 -16.79
CA TRP A 242 -4.10 5.16 -16.83
C TRP A 242 -5.55 5.40 -16.40
N PRO A 243 -6.52 4.71 -17.04
CA PRO A 243 -7.91 4.76 -16.61
C PRO A 243 -8.09 4.20 -15.20
N GLU A 244 -9.09 4.73 -14.49
CA GLU A 244 -9.41 4.32 -13.11
C GLU A 244 -9.84 2.83 -13.02
N GLY A 245 -10.56 2.35 -14.03
CA GLY A 245 -11.07 0.98 -14.08
C GLY A 245 -11.85 0.65 -15.35
N ALA A 246 -12.42 -0.55 -15.41
CA ALA A 246 -13.12 -1.04 -16.61
C ALA A 246 -14.32 -0.15 -16.99
N ARG A 247 -15.00 0.45 -16.01
CA ARG A 247 -16.14 1.34 -16.25
C ARG A 247 -15.72 2.64 -16.94
N SER A 248 -14.63 3.29 -16.49
CA SER A 248 -14.17 4.55 -17.11
C SER A 248 -13.72 4.30 -18.55
N LEU A 249 -13.06 3.15 -18.79
CA LEU A 249 -12.64 2.71 -20.11
C LEU A 249 -13.84 2.48 -21.05
N LYS A 250 -14.86 1.72 -20.62
CA LYS A 250 -16.08 1.47 -21.41
C LYS A 250 -16.83 2.74 -21.77
N GLN A 251 -16.76 3.77 -20.93
CA GLN A 251 -17.41 5.06 -21.15
C GLN A 251 -16.57 6.02 -22.02
N GLY A 252 -15.40 5.60 -22.49
CA GLY A 252 -14.49 6.45 -23.26
C GLY A 252 -13.99 7.67 -22.49
N ARG A 253 -13.96 7.61 -21.15
CA ARG A 253 -13.51 8.74 -20.33
C ARG A 253 -12.00 8.87 -20.41
N THR A 254 -11.53 10.07 -20.73
CA THR A 254 -10.12 10.42 -20.61
C THR A 254 -9.70 10.29 -19.14
N PRO A 255 -8.61 9.57 -18.83
CA PRO A 255 -8.09 9.49 -17.48
C PRO A 255 -7.77 10.87 -16.90
N SER A 256 -8.27 11.17 -15.71
CA SER A 256 -8.14 12.51 -15.12
C SER A 256 -7.49 12.56 -13.75
N LEU A 257 -7.35 11.40 -13.09
CA LEU A 257 -6.68 11.29 -11.79
C LEU A 257 -5.20 10.98 -11.99
N VAL A 258 -4.34 11.72 -11.30
CA VAL A 258 -2.88 11.52 -11.26
C VAL A 258 -2.51 11.32 -9.80
N GLN A 259 -2.83 10.14 -9.27
CA GLN A 259 -2.76 9.80 -7.84
C GLN A 259 -2.18 8.41 -7.68
N TRP A 260 -1.59 8.09 -6.52
CA TRP A 260 -1.16 6.73 -6.22
C TRP A 260 -2.33 5.74 -6.30
N CYS A 261 -3.48 6.08 -5.71
CA CYS A 261 -4.64 5.19 -5.73
C CYS A 261 -5.21 4.98 -7.15
N HIS A 262 -5.20 6.01 -8.00
CA HIS A 262 -5.75 5.99 -9.35
C HIS A 262 -4.92 6.86 -10.31
N GLY A 263 -4.31 6.23 -11.30
CA GLY A 263 -3.55 6.89 -12.37
C GLY A 263 -2.05 6.59 -12.34
N ALA A 264 -1.29 7.38 -13.10
CA ALA A 264 0.13 7.15 -13.36
C ALA A 264 1.03 6.90 -12.13
N PRO A 265 0.93 7.66 -11.01
CA PRO A 265 1.84 7.46 -9.86
C PRO A 265 1.81 6.02 -9.31
N GLY A 266 0.62 5.47 -9.08
CA GLY A 266 0.50 4.10 -8.57
C GLY A 266 1.01 3.06 -9.56
N PHE A 267 0.74 3.27 -10.86
CA PHE A 267 1.26 2.39 -11.91
C PHE A 267 2.78 2.41 -11.97
N ILE A 268 3.43 3.57 -11.90
CA ILE A 268 4.88 3.67 -11.98
C ILE A 268 5.56 2.92 -10.84
N TYR A 269 5.10 3.09 -9.59
CA TYR A 269 5.69 2.38 -8.45
C TYR A 269 5.57 0.86 -8.57
N SER A 270 4.41 0.40 -9.02
CA SER A 270 4.19 -1.00 -9.33
C SER A 270 5.08 -1.49 -10.47
N LEU A 271 5.11 -0.80 -11.60
CA LEU A 271 5.89 -1.19 -12.77
C LEU A 271 7.39 -1.25 -12.48
N LEU A 272 7.93 -0.28 -11.73
CA LEU A 272 9.33 -0.31 -11.28
C LEU A 272 9.61 -1.50 -10.36
N SER A 273 8.71 -1.79 -9.42
CA SER A 273 8.84 -2.93 -8.51
C SER A 273 8.73 -4.28 -9.24
N LEU A 274 7.91 -4.35 -10.28
CA LEU A 274 7.67 -5.54 -11.08
C LEU A 274 8.75 -5.78 -12.13
N ARG A 275 9.39 -4.72 -12.64
CA ARG A 275 10.38 -4.77 -13.72
C ARG A 275 11.41 -5.92 -13.63
N PRO A 276 12.00 -6.24 -12.45
CA PRO A 276 12.97 -7.34 -12.35
C PRO A 276 12.39 -8.72 -12.63
N TYR A 277 11.07 -8.90 -12.47
CA TYR A 277 10.37 -10.18 -12.57
C TYR A 277 9.76 -10.46 -13.96
N PHE A 278 9.75 -9.46 -14.85
CA PHE A 278 9.17 -9.56 -16.20
C PHE A 278 10.22 -9.18 -17.27
N PRO A 279 11.25 -10.03 -17.51
CA PRO A 279 12.34 -9.72 -18.43
C PRO A 279 11.86 -9.42 -19.86
N LEU A 280 10.78 -10.07 -20.30
CA LEU A 280 10.21 -9.88 -21.64
C LEU A 280 9.41 -8.56 -21.79
N LEU A 281 9.04 -7.91 -20.69
CA LEU A 281 8.25 -6.67 -20.70
C LEU A 281 9.08 -5.44 -20.29
N GLN A 282 10.39 -5.58 -20.05
CA GLN A 282 11.21 -4.47 -19.51
C GLN A 282 11.18 -3.21 -20.38
N GLU A 283 11.28 -3.35 -21.71
CA GLU A 283 11.24 -2.20 -22.62
C GLU A 283 9.88 -1.50 -22.60
N GLN A 284 8.79 -2.27 -22.58
CA GLN A 284 7.42 -1.74 -22.47
C GLN A 284 7.22 -1.04 -21.12
N ILE A 285 7.71 -1.63 -20.04
CA ILE A 285 7.70 -1.06 -18.68
C ILE A 285 8.45 0.27 -18.67
N ASP A 286 9.69 0.31 -19.17
CA ASP A 286 10.53 1.51 -19.14
C ASP A 286 9.92 2.65 -19.98
N THR A 287 9.34 2.30 -21.12
CA THR A 287 8.61 3.25 -21.97
C THR A 287 7.38 3.81 -21.24
N ALA A 288 6.59 2.94 -20.60
CA ALA A 288 5.39 3.33 -19.87
C ALA A 288 5.72 4.22 -18.66
N VAL A 289 6.78 3.86 -17.91
CA VAL A 289 7.29 4.64 -16.78
C VAL A 289 7.73 6.02 -17.24
N THR A 290 8.52 6.12 -18.32
CA THR A 290 9.00 7.40 -18.85
C THR A 290 7.84 8.33 -19.22
N LYS A 291 6.81 7.81 -19.91
CA LYS A 291 5.60 8.57 -20.25
C LYS A 291 4.84 9.02 -19.00
N GLY A 292 4.67 8.12 -18.03
CA GLY A 292 4.00 8.42 -16.76
C GLY A 292 4.73 9.51 -15.96
N GLN A 293 6.07 9.47 -15.91
CA GLN A 293 6.88 10.49 -15.25
C GLN A 293 6.72 11.85 -15.92
N GLY A 294 6.69 11.90 -17.25
CA GLY A 294 6.41 13.13 -18.00
C GLY A 294 5.02 13.72 -17.72
N LEU A 295 4.01 12.87 -17.46
CA LEU A 295 2.70 13.33 -17.01
C LEU A 295 2.74 13.86 -15.57
N ILE A 296 3.32 13.10 -14.64
CA ILE A 296 3.41 13.47 -13.23
C ILE A 296 4.17 14.78 -13.07
N TRP A 297 5.25 14.99 -13.84
CA TRP A 297 5.97 16.25 -13.83
C TRP A 297 5.07 17.45 -14.17
N ARG A 298 4.16 17.29 -15.14
CA ARG A 298 3.27 18.37 -15.60
C ARG A 298 2.04 18.54 -14.70
N HIS A 299 1.43 17.44 -14.25
CA HIS A 299 0.10 17.40 -13.64
C HIS A 299 0.06 16.78 -12.23
N GLY A 300 1.21 16.41 -11.66
CA GLY A 300 1.32 15.73 -10.36
C GLY A 300 1.24 16.66 -9.15
N LEU A 301 1.35 17.99 -9.34
CA LEU A 301 1.14 18.98 -8.28
C LEU A 301 -0.35 19.18 -8.02
N LEU A 302 -0.98 18.28 -7.29
CA LEU A 302 -2.44 18.29 -7.12
C LEU A 302 -2.94 19.50 -6.32
N THR A 303 -4.15 19.96 -6.64
CA THR A 303 -4.85 20.99 -5.84
C THR A 303 -5.45 20.45 -4.54
N LYS A 304 -5.45 19.12 -4.37
CA LYS A 304 -5.81 18.45 -3.12
C LYS A 304 -4.74 18.68 -2.06
N GLU A 305 -5.13 18.52 -0.80
CA GLU A 305 -4.19 18.57 0.32
C GLU A 305 -3.01 17.57 0.14
N PRO A 306 -1.80 17.97 0.55
CA PRO A 306 -0.63 17.09 0.48
C PRO A 306 -0.86 15.78 1.25
N SER A 307 -0.66 14.66 0.58
CA SER A 307 -0.82 13.31 1.14
C SER A 307 -0.10 12.28 0.27
N LEU A 308 0.07 11.06 0.79
CA LEU A 308 0.69 9.94 0.05
C LEU A 308 -0.28 9.25 -0.93
N CYS A 309 -1.57 9.18 -0.61
CA CYS A 309 -2.51 8.42 -1.44
C CYS A 309 -2.92 9.18 -2.72
N HIS A 310 -3.15 10.48 -2.60
CA HIS A 310 -3.68 11.31 -3.67
C HIS A 310 -3.33 12.78 -3.48
N GLY A 311 -2.07 13.04 -3.14
CA GLY A 311 -1.51 14.38 -2.97
C GLY A 311 -0.09 14.45 -3.55
N ILE A 312 0.53 15.61 -3.38
CA ILE A 312 1.84 15.92 -3.98
C ILE A 312 2.93 14.97 -3.50
N PHE A 313 2.95 14.62 -2.21
CA PHE A 313 3.96 13.73 -1.64
C PHE A 313 3.94 12.34 -2.27
N GLY A 314 2.76 11.77 -2.44
CA GLY A 314 2.59 10.48 -3.11
C GLY A 314 2.90 10.47 -4.59
N ASN A 315 2.94 11.64 -5.23
CA ASN A 315 3.30 11.78 -6.64
C ASN A 315 4.80 12.06 -6.83
N ALA A 316 5.51 12.44 -5.77
CA ALA A 316 6.91 12.86 -5.80
C ALA A 316 7.90 11.76 -5.38
N LEU A 317 7.41 10.64 -4.83
CA LEU A 317 8.22 9.43 -4.59
C LEU A 317 8.70 8.83 -5.92
#